data_AF-A0A264W210-F1
#
_entry.id   AF-A0A264W210-F1
#
_cell.length_a   1.000
_cell.length_b   1.000
_cell.length_c   1.000
_cell.angle_alpha   90.00
_cell.angle_beta   90.00
_cell.angle_gamma   90.00
#
_symmetry.space_group_name_H-M   'P 1'
#
loop_
_entity.id
_entity.type
_entity.pdbx_description
1 polymer ?
#
loop_
_entity_poly.entity_id
_entity_poly.type
_entity_poly.pdbx_seq_one_letter_code
_entity_poly.pdbx_strand_id
1 'polypeptide(L)'
;MKKWMVGIPIGLLFAVLIYIHFDLFRHLYVGDIDSAQAYLERNWVTTLFLTFLIMLIQHSFTIFPLLLVISMNVLIYGLPLGFLWSWVASILSSAIVFYAVRYTIDDLIARKIPKHIMESIEANSFLYVFQARIIPFIPTSLVNLAAGISHIRFLPFILATTLGNMIFFFLLALVSEGILEATTEQFSLFGIAIAALLIYFVVMWRKRRWKKNKLKV
;
A
#
# COMPACT_ATOMS: atom_id res chain seq x y z
N MET A 1 -8.93 4.41 22.49
CA MET A 1 -8.95 5.87 22.17
C MET A 1 -10.04 6.18 21.14
N LYS A 2 -10.68 7.37 21.16
CA LYS A 2 -11.81 7.69 20.24
C LYS A 2 -11.33 7.68 18.77
N LYS A 3 -11.90 6.82 17.94
CA LYS A 3 -11.58 6.60 16.50
C LYS A 3 -11.54 7.86 15.63
N TRP A 4 -12.09 8.97 16.10
CA TRP A 4 -12.06 10.27 15.42
C TRP A 4 -10.73 11.02 15.56
N MET A 5 -9.93 10.73 16.60
CA MET A 5 -8.64 11.41 16.84
C MET A 5 -7.56 11.00 15.84
N VAL A 6 -7.71 9.87 15.14
CA VAL A 6 -6.76 9.38 14.13
C VAL A 6 -7.18 9.76 12.71
N GLY A 7 -8.48 9.89 12.45
CA GLY A 7 -9.00 10.26 11.12
C GLY A 7 -8.82 11.74 10.77
N ILE A 8 -8.84 12.62 11.76
CA ILE A 8 -8.69 14.07 11.59
C ILE A 8 -7.26 14.45 11.13
N PRO A 9 -6.17 13.93 11.73
CA PRO A 9 -4.81 14.17 11.26
C PRO A 9 -4.57 13.63 9.85
N ILE A 10 -5.11 12.47 9.50
CA ILE A 10 -4.96 11.86 8.17
C ILE A 10 -5.70 12.69 7.12
N GLY A 11 -6.93 13.13 7.42
CA GLY A 11 -7.68 14.02 6.53
C GLY A 11 -7.04 15.39 6.35
N LEU A 12 -6.47 15.95 7.43
CA LEU A 12 -5.71 17.21 7.38
C LEU A 12 -4.42 17.05 6.58
N LEU A 13 -3.69 15.95 6.76
CA LEU A 13 -2.49 15.65 5.98
C LEU A 13 -2.85 15.59 4.49
N PHE A 14 -3.88 14.84 4.10
CA PHE A 14 -4.37 14.78 2.73
C PHE A 14 -4.79 16.14 2.18
N ALA A 15 -5.52 16.96 2.96
CA ALA A 15 -5.94 18.29 2.53
C ALA A 15 -4.75 19.24 2.35
N VAL A 16 -3.76 19.18 3.23
CA VAL A 16 -2.51 19.94 3.15
C VAL A 16 -1.68 19.50 1.94
N LEU A 17 -1.62 18.21 1.64
CA LEU A 17 -0.94 17.68 0.47
C LEU A 17 -1.60 18.10 -0.85
N ILE A 18 -2.93 18.07 -0.90
CA ILE A 18 -3.71 18.55 -2.06
C ILE A 18 -3.51 20.06 -2.24
N TYR A 19 -3.45 20.81 -1.14
CA TYR A 19 -3.19 22.25 -1.17
C TYR A 19 -1.76 22.59 -1.64
N ILE A 20 -0.75 21.86 -1.13
CA ILE A 20 0.66 22.07 -1.48
C ILE A 20 0.95 21.70 -2.94
N HIS A 21 0.24 20.72 -3.50
CA HIS A 21 0.46 20.22 -4.87
C HIS A 21 -0.70 20.55 -5.82
N PHE A 22 -1.42 21.65 -5.55
CA PHE A 22 -2.58 22.08 -6.32
C PHE A 22 -2.29 22.23 -7.83
N ASP A 23 -1.08 22.66 -8.20
CA ASP A 23 -0.67 22.78 -9.60
C ASP A 23 -0.53 21.43 -10.29
N LEU A 24 -0.02 20.39 -9.64
CA LEU A 24 0.02 19.03 -10.20
C LEU A 24 -1.41 18.49 -10.41
N PHE A 25 -2.30 18.76 -9.44
CA PHE A 25 -3.71 18.39 -9.54
C PHE A 25 -4.41 19.09 -10.70
N ARG A 26 -4.06 20.36 -10.97
CA ARG A 26 -4.57 21.12 -12.12
C ARG A 26 -4.16 20.51 -13.46
N HIS A 27 -2.91 20.06 -13.61
CA HIS A 27 -2.44 19.42 -14.85
C HIS A 27 -3.09 18.03 -15.06
N LEU A 28 -3.23 17.23 -13.99
CA LEU A 28 -3.93 15.94 -14.03
C LEU A 28 -5.44 16.08 -14.32
N TYR A 29 -6.07 17.16 -13.87
CA TYR A 29 -7.50 17.43 -14.11
C TYR A 29 -7.77 17.93 -15.53
N VAL A 30 -6.81 18.60 -16.16
CA VAL A 30 -6.90 19.05 -17.56
C VAL A 30 -6.66 17.90 -18.56
N GLY A 31 -6.16 16.74 -18.10
CA GLY A 31 -6.01 15.53 -18.91
C GLY A 31 -4.72 15.48 -19.74
N ASP A 32 -3.78 16.38 -19.48
CA ASP A 32 -2.49 16.44 -20.19
C ASP A 32 -1.41 15.69 -19.39
N ILE A 33 -1.29 14.39 -19.69
CA ILE A 33 -0.36 13.46 -19.02
C ILE A 33 1.10 13.88 -19.29
N ASP A 34 1.38 14.41 -20.48
CA ASP A 34 2.74 14.80 -20.88
C ASP A 34 3.24 15.99 -20.05
N SER A 35 2.37 16.99 -19.84
CA SER A 35 2.68 18.14 -18.98
C SER A 35 2.85 17.74 -17.50
N ALA A 36 2.06 16.78 -17.01
CA ALA A 36 2.21 16.26 -15.64
C ALA A 36 3.53 15.49 -15.46
N GLN A 37 3.91 14.69 -16.45
CA GLN A 37 5.18 13.96 -16.45
C GLN A 37 6.37 14.94 -16.46
N ALA A 38 6.35 15.94 -17.34
CA ALA A 38 7.41 16.95 -17.42
C ALA A 38 7.60 17.73 -16.11
N TYR A 39 6.51 18.02 -15.38
CA TYR A 39 6.60 18.66 -14.07
C TYR A 39 7.24 17.76 -13.01
N LEU A 40 6.89 16.47 -12.99
CA LEU A 40 7.41 15.49 -12.04
C LEU A 40 8.89 15.18 -12.30
N GLU A 41 9.29 15.09 -13.57
CA GLU A 41 10.69 14.92 -13.97
C GLU A 41 11.56 16.13 -13.58
N ARG A 42 10.99 17.33 -13.58
CA ARG A 42 11.72 18.56 -13.21
C ARG A 42 11.82 18.75 -11.70
N ASN A 43 10.91 18.17 -10.90
CA ASN A 43 10.81 18.40 -9.46
C ASN A 43 10.98 17.12 -8.64
N TRP A 44 12.19 16.53 -8.67
CA TRP A 44 12.48 15.24 -8.05
C TRP A 44 12.07 15.14 -6.57
N VAL A 45 12.34 16.15 -5.74
CA VAL A 45 11.98 16.10 -4.30
C VAL A 45 10.46 15.97 -4.10
N THR A 46 9.69 16.72 -4.89
CA THR A 46 8.22 16.66 -4.85
C THR A 46 7.73 15.29 -5.29
N THR A 47 8.30 14.76 -6.38
CA THR A 47 7.92 13.47 -6.92
C THR A 47 8.25 12.33 -5.96
N LEU A 48 9.45 12.33 -5.35
CA LEU A 48 9.82 11.35 -4.33
C LEU A 48 8.84 11.40 -3.16
N PHE A 49 8.55 12.59 -2.63
CA PHE A 49 7.61 12.74 -1.52
C PHE A 49 6.19 12.25 -1.85
N LEU A 50 5.66 12.61 -3.03
CA LEU A 50 4.33 12.18 -3.48
C LEU A 50 4.25 10.67 -3.69
N THR A 51 5.25 10.09 -4.37
CA THR A 51 5.30 8.64 -4.64
C THR A 51 5.50 7.83 -3.36
N PHE A 52 6.23 8.36 -2.38
CA PHE A 52 6.30 7.79 -1.03
C PHE A 52 4.94 7.81 -0.33
N LEU A 53 4.21 8.92 -0.39
CA LEU A 53 2.88 9.00 0.19
C LEU A 53 1.91 7.99 -0.46
N ILE A 54 1.93 7.88 -1.79
CA ILE A 54 1.16 6.88 -2.54
C ILE A 54 1.52 5.47 -2.06
N MET A 55 2.82 5.18 -1.90
CA MET A 55 3.29 3.90 -1.37
C MET A 55 2.80 3.65 0.06
N LEU A 56 2.81 4.68 0.93
CA LEU A 56 2.33 4.60 2.31
C LEU A 56 0.84 4.27 2.38
N ILE A 57 0.04 4.94 1.55
CA ILE A 57 -1.40 4.70 1.44
C ILE A 57 -1.64 3.26 0.94
N GLN A 58 -0.91 2.84 -0.09
CA GLN A 58 -1.00 1.51 -0.67
C GLN A 58 -0.65 0.41 0.34
N HIS A 59 0.39 0.63 1.15
CA HIS A 59 0.81 -0.27 2.23
C HIS A 59 -0.14 -0.27 3.43
N SER A 60 -1.00 0.74 3.56
CA SER A 60 -2.01 0.84 4.62
C SER A 60 -3.32 0.17 4.23
N PHE A 61 -3.80 0.35 3.00
CA PHE A 61 -5.16 -0.04 2.59
C PHE A 61 -5.26 -0.84 1.30
N THR A 62 -4.16 -1.07 0.56
CA THR A 62 -4.13 -1.72 -0.76
C THR A 62 -5.32 -1.30 -1.64
N ILE A 63 -5.23 -0.10 -2.19
CA ILE A 63 -6.33 0.54 -2.93
C ILE A 63 -6.23 0.23 -4.42
N PHE A 64 -5.01 0.20 -4.95
CA PHE A 64 -4.74 0.06 -6.38
C PHE A 64 -3.66 -1.01 -6.63
N PRO A 65 -3.46 -1.43 -7.90
CA PRO A 65 -2.38 -2.36 -8.25
C PRO A 65 -1.01 -1.82 -7.80
N LEU A 66 -0.22 -2.61 -7.07
CA LEU A 66 1.14 -2.20 -6.67
C LEU A 66 2.03 -1.92 -7.89
N LEU A 67 1.81 -2.70 -8.96
CA LEU A 67 2.51 -2.55 -10.23
C LEU A 67 2.40 -1.13 -10.79
N LEU A 68 1.25 -0.46 -10.69
CA LEU A 68 1.08 0.92 -11.18
C LEU A 68 2.03 1.92 -10.50
N VAL A 69 2.26 1.78 -9.19
CA VAL A 69 3.18 2.69 -8.47
C VAL A 69 4.61 2.47 -8.91
N ILE A 70 5.00 1.20 -9.07
CA ILE A 70 6.35 0.83 -9.49
C ILE A 70 6.57 1.28 -10.94
N SER A 71 5.61 1.05 -11.83
CA SER A 71 5.68 1.49 -13.22
C SER A 71 5.80 3.00 -13.33
N MET A 72 5.07 3.77 -12.52
CA MET A 72 5.20 5.22 -12.48
C MET A 72 6.62 5.65 -12.04
N ASN A 73 7.18 5.02 -11.01
CA ASN A 73 8.53 5.34 -10.57
C ASN A 73 9.60 4.94 -11.60
N VAL A 74 9.44 3.80 -12.27
CA VAL A 74 10.32 3.33 -13.35
C VAL A 74 10.22 4.26 -14.56
N LEU A 75 9.02 4.71 -14.93
CA LEU A 75 8.82 5.66 -16.03
C LEU A 75 9.53 6.99 -15.77
N ILE A 76 9.45 7.52 -14.53
CA ILE A 76 10.02 8.83 -14.19
C ILE A 76 11.54 8.77 -13.98
N TYR A 77 12.05 7.73 -13.31
CA TYR A 77 13.45 7.67 -12.87
C TYR A 77 14.31 6.65 -13.64
N GLY A 78 13.72 5.90 -14.57
CA GLY A 78 14.31 4.71 -15.18
C GLY A 78 14.32 3.51 -14.24
N LEU A 79 14.61 2.33 -14.80
CA LEU A 79 14.56 1.05 -14.08
C LEU A 79 15.36 1.03 -12.76
N PRO A 80 16.67 1.39 -12.71
CA PRO A 80 17.46 1.20 -11.49
C PRO A 80 17.00 2.09 -10.33
N LEU A 81 16.76 3.37 -10.60
CA LEU A 81 16.36 4.34 -9.59
C LEU A 81 14.87 4.20 -9.23
N GLY A 82 14.02 3.91 -10.22
CA GLY A 82 12.59 3.66 -9.99
C GLY A 82 12.35 2.42 -9.13
N PHE A 83 13.10 1.34 -9.37
CA PHE A 83 13.10 0.16 -8.50
C PHE A 83 13.61 0.50 -7.09
N LEU A 84 14.80 1.09 -6.99
CA LEU A 84 15.44 1.37 -5.70
C LEU A 84 14.56 2.26 -4.82
N TRP A 85 13.99 3.31 -5.42
CA TRP A 85 13.07 4.20 -4.73
C TRP A 85 11.79 3.49 -4.29
N SER A 86 11.15 2.73 -5.18
CA SER A 86 9.94 1.96 -4.84
C SER A 86 10.21 1.00 -3.69
N TRP A 87 11.35 0.32 -3.72
CA TRP A 87 11.75 -0.63 -2.69
C TRP A 87 11.97 0.05 -1.34
N VAL A 88 12.76 1.13 -1.27
CA VAL A 88 13.00 1.89 -0.03
C VAL A 88 11.70 2.49 0.52
N ALA A 89 10.90 3.11 -0.34
CA ALA A 89 9.61 3.67 0.04
C ALA A 89 8.68 2.60 0.61
N SER A 90 8.71 1.37 0.06
CA SER A 90 7.92 0.25 0.55
C SER A 90 8.34 -0.22 1.95
N ILE A 91 9.65 -0.19 2.25
CA ILE A 91 10.21 -0.59 3.55
C ILE A 91 9.79 0.44 4.61
N LEU A 92 10.02 1.73 4.31
CA LEU A 92 9.62 2.83 5.19
C LEU A 92 8.12 2.84 5.46
N SER A 93 7.32 2.65 4.40
CA SER A 93 5.86 2.56 4.52
C SER A 93 5.43 1.38 5.39
N SER A 94 6.03 0.21 5.19
CA SER A 94 5.74 -0.99 6.02
C SER A 94 6.11 -0.79 7.48
N ALA A 95 7.24 -0.13 7.77
CA ALA A 95 7.65 0.19 9.12
C ALA A 95 6.66 1.15 9.80
N ILE A 96 6.26 2.21 9.12
CA ILE A 96 5.27 3.17 9.63
C ILE A 96 3.95 2.46 9.92
N VAL A 97 3.45 1.66 8.97
CA VAL A 97 2.16 0.95 9.15
C VAL A 97 2.25 -0.07 10.29
N PHE A 98 3.35 -0.81 10.41
CA PHE A 98 3.56 -1.76 11.50
C PHE A 98 3.41 -1.10 12.87
N TYR A 99 4.12 0.01 13.10
CA TYR A 99 4.05 0.71 14.38
C TYR A 99 2.72 1.43 14.57
N ALA A 100 2.16 2.02 13.51
CA ALA A 100 0.84 2.64 13.56
C ALA A 100 -0.22 1.63 13.99
N VAL A 101 -0.21 0.43 13.41
CA VAL A 101 -1.12 -0.65 13.79
C VAL A 101 -0.88 -1.08 15.23
N ARG A 102 0.39 -1.36 15.61
CA ARG A 102 0.76 -1.86 16.94
C ARG A 102 0.30 -0.97 18.10
N TYR A 103 0.34 0.35 17.91
CA TYR A 103 0.00 1.30 18.98
C TYR A 103 -1.41 1.88 18.88
N THR A 104 -2.11 1.68 17.75
CA THR A 104 -3.43 2.30 17.52
C THR A 104 -4.59 1.29 17.50
N ILE A 105 -4.34 0.03 17.15
CA ILE A 105 -5.38 -0.97 17.02
C ILE A 105 -5.66 -1.65 18.38
N ASP A 106 -6.89 -1.51 18.87
CA ASP A 106 -7.36 -2.16 20.10
C ASP A 106 -7.55 -3.69 19.92
N ASP A 107 -7.45 -4.44 21.03
CA ASP A 107 -7.60 -5.91 21.11
C ASP A 107 -8.88 -6.47 20.46
N LEU A 108 -9.96 -5.68 20.42
CA LEU A 108 -11.22 -6.06 19.79
C LEU A 108 -11.12 -6.27 18.28
N ILE A 109 -10.18 -5.59 17.62
CA ILE A 109 -9.88 -5.79 16.19
C ILE A 109 -8.90 -6.94 16.03
N ALA A 110 -7.94 -7.10 16.96
CA ALA A 110 -7.01 -8.23 16.97
C ALA A 110 -7.74 -9.58 16.98
N ARG A 111 -8.83 -9.70 17.74
CA ARG A 111 -9.71 -10.89 17.79
C ARG A 111 -10.37 -11.28 16.45
N LYS A 112 -10.32 -10.41 15.43
CA LYS A 112 -10.86 -10.71 14.10
C LYS A 112 -9.87 -11.42 13.19
N ILE A 113 -8.58 -11.38 13.52
CA ILE A 113 -7.58 -12.15 12.78
C ILE A 113 -7.67 -13.60 13.24
N PRO A 114 -7.75 -14.58 12.33
CA PRO A 114 -7.77 -15.99 12.68
C PRO A 114 -6.57 -16.37 13.53
N LYS A 115 -6.80 -17.11 14.63
CA LYS A 115 -5.73 -17.51 15.56
C LYS A 115 -4.59 -18.26 14.88
N HIS A 116 -4.91 -19.16 13.95
CA HIS A 116 -3.90 -19.92 13.21
C HIS A 116 -2.93 -19.03 12.42
N ILE A 117 -3.38 -17.87 11.92
CA ILE A 117 -2.52 -16.90 11.24
C ILE A 117 -1.55 -16.28 12.24
N MET A 118 -2.07 -15.88 13.41
CA MET A 118 -1.24 -15.29 14.47
C MET A 118 -0.20 -16.28 14.99
N GLU A 119 -0.61 -17.53 15.26
CA GLU A 119 0.28 -18.61 15.70
C GLU A 119 1.36 -18.92 14.66
N SER A 120 1.01 -18.95 13.37
CA SER A 120 1.99 -19.17 12.29
C SER A 120 3.00 -18.02 12.18
N ILE A 121 2.51 -16.77 12.31
CA ILE A 121 3.35 -15.57 12.33
C ILE A 121 4.29 -15.58 13.54
N GLU A 122 3.83 -16.01 14.70
CA GLU A 122 4.63 -16.01 15.93
C GLU A 122 5.63 -17.18 15.98
N ALA A 123 5.30 -18.33 15.39
CA ALA A 123 6.19 -19.48 15.31
C ALA A 123 7.46 -19.19 14.49
N ASN A 124 7.33 -18.54 13.33
CA ASN A 124 8.48 -18.10 12.52
C ASN A 124 8.19 -16.79 11.78
N SER A 125 8.29 -15.69 12.54
CA SER A 125 7.97 -14.34 12.06
C SER A 125 8.70 -13.90 10.79
N PHE A 126 9.99 -14.24 10.67
CA PHE A 126 10.76 -13.92 9.47
C PHE A 126 10.24 -14.70 8.26
N LEU A 127 10.16 -16.03 8.37
CA LEU A 127 9.81 -16.88 7.23
C LEU A 127 8.38 -16.62 6.76
N TYR A 128 7.43 -16.46 7.68
CA TYR A 128 6.03 -16.20 7.35
C TYR A 128 5.88 -14.89 6.59
N VAL A 129 6.48 -13.80 7.10
CA VAL A 129 6.42 -12.49 6.43
C VAL A 129 7.13 -12.54 5.08
N PHE A 130 8.30 -13.16 4.99
CA PHE A 130 9.08 -13.26 3.76
C PHE A 130 8.31 -13.99 2.65
N GLN A 131 7.74 -15.16 2.96
CA GLN A 131 6.89 -15.90 2.02
C GLN A 131 5.67 -15.07 1.60
N ALA A 132 5.03 -14.40 2.56
CA ALA A 132 3.88 -13.56 2.27
C ALA A 132 4.20 -12.36 1.36
N ARG A 133 5.46 -11.87 1.34
CA ARG A 133 5.89 -10.80 0.43
C ARG A 133 6.17 -11.26 -0.99
N ILE A 134 6.62 -12.50 -1.16
CA ILE A 134 6.96 -13.04 -2.49
C ILE A 134 5.70 -13.48 -3.23
N ILE A 135 4.67 -13.90 -2.49
CA ILE A 135 3.40 -14.32 -3.08
C ILE A 135 2.61 -13.09 -3.57
N PRO A 136 2.35 -12.94 -4.89
CA PRO A 136 1.77 -11.73 -5.46
C PRO A 136 0.30 -11.49 -5.05
N PHE A 137 -0.38 -12.54 -4.62
CA PHE A 137 -1.80 -12.50 -4.27
C PHE A 137 -2.08 -12.00 -2.85
N ILE A 138 -1.04 -11.89 -2.00
CA ILE A 138 -1.21 -11.45 -0.63
C ILE A 138 -1.04 -9.92 -0.57
N PRO A 139 -2.10 -9.17 -0.23
CA PRO A 139 -2.00 -7.72 -0.09
C PRO A 139 -0.99 -7.33 0.99
N THR A 140 -0.07 -6.43 0.64
CA THR A 140 0.94 -5.92 1.57
C THR A 140 0.32 -5.28 2.82
N SER A 141 -0.84 -4.65 2.69
CA SER A 141 -1.58 -4.12 3.85
C SER A 141 -2.02 -5.19 4.85
N LEU A 142 -2.43 -6.37 4.36
CA LEU A 142 -2.81 -7.48 5.25
C LEU A 142 -1.61 -8.02 6.01
N VAL A 143 -0.46 -8.16 5.35
CA VAL A 143 0.79 -8.58 6.01
C VAL A 143 1.21 -7.57 7.08
N ASN A 144 1.18 -6.27 6.76
CA ASN A 144 1.50 -5.20 7.71
C ASN A 144 0.54 -5.18 8.90
N LEU A 145 -0.76 -5.34 8.64
CA LEU A 145 -1.81 -5.35 9.68
C LEU A 145 -1.64 -6.55 10.61
N ALA A 146 -1.45 -7.75 10.05
CA ALA A 146 -1.27 -8.97 10.84
C ALA A 146 0.02 -8.91 11.67
N ALA A 147 1.12 -8.44 11.08
CA ALA A 147 2.40 -8.25 11.76
C ALA A 147 2.34 -7.18 12.88
N GLY A 148 1.64 -6.07 12.64
CA GLY A 148 1.50 -5.00 13.63
C GLY A 148 0.63 -5.41 14.83
N ILE A 149 -0.39 -6.24 14.61
CA ILE A 149 -1.27 -6.78 15.66
C ILE A 149 -0.60 -7.91 16.44
N SER A 150 0.24 -8.73 15.80
CA SER A 150 0.89 -9.86 16.46
C SER A 150 1.97 -9.43 17.45
N HIS A 151 2.48 -10.37 18.25
CA HIS A 151 3.53 -10.12 19.22
C HIS A 151 4.96 -10.21 18.64
N ILE A 152 5.11 -10.25 17.31
CA ILE A 152 6.43 -10.40 16.69
C ILE A 152 7.30 -9.16 16.88
N ARG A 153 8.62 -9.36 16.92
CA ARG A 153 9.58 -8.24 16.98
C ARG A 153 9.63 -7.51 15.64
N PHE A 154 9.93 -6.22 15.68
CA PHE A 154 10.04 -5.38 14.48
C PHE A 154 11.17 -5.85 13.55
N LEU A 155 12.31 -6.27 14.11
CA LEU A 155 13.49 -6.61 13.33
C LEU A 155 13.28 -7.81 12.37
N PRO A 156 12.73 -8.96 12.81
CA PRO A 156 12.36 -10.05 11.89
C PRO A 156 11.37 -9.61 10.80
N PHE A 157 10.37 -8.80 11.16
CA PHE A 157 9.39 -8.27 10.22
C PHE A 157 10.02 -7.40 9.13
N ILE A 158 10.88 -6.45 9.52
CA ILE A 158 11.46 -5.51 8.57
C ILE A 158 12.51 -6.19 7.69
N LEU A 159 13.32 -7.11 8.22
CA LEU A 159 14.28 -7.88 7.43
C LEU A 159 13.58 -8.77 6.39
N ALA A 160 12.52 -9.47 6.81
CA ALA A 160 11.71 -10.27 5.90
C ALA A 160 11.02 -9.41 4.83
N THR A 161 10.52 -8.24 5.23
CA THR A 161 9.90 -7.29 4.31
C THR A 161 10.93 -6.74 3.31
N THR A 162 12.11 -6.33 3.77
CA THR A 162 13.19 -5.84 2.92
C THR A 162 13.58 -6.87 1.87
N LEU A 163 13.86 -8.11 2.27
CA LEU A 163 14.29 -9.16 1.32
C LEU A 163 13.15 -9.62 0.40
N GLY A 164 11.97 -9.85 0.95
CA GLY A 164 10.82 -10.28 0.15
C GLY A 164 10.39 -9.22 -0.86
N ASN A 165 10.33 -7.95 -0.43
CA ASN A 165 10.03 -6.85 -1.34
C ASN A 165 11.15 -6.63 -2.35
N MET A 166 12.42 -6.86 -2.02
CA MET A 166 13.51 -6.72 -2.99
C MET A 166 13.24 -7.61 -4.21
N ILE A 167 12.93 -8.88 -3.96
CA ILE A 167 12.64 -9.87 -5.01
C ILE A 167 11.36 -9.47 -5.76
N PHE A 168 10.27 -9.24 -5.03
CA PHE A 168 8.97 -9.00 -5.65
C PHE A 168 8.91 -7.67 -6.43
N PHE A 169 9.42 -6.58 -5.85
CA PHE A 169 9.46 -5.29 -6.53
C PHE A 169 10.41 -5.29 -7.72
N PHE A 170 11.51 -6.05 -7.67
CA PHE A 170 12.41 -6.15 -8.82
C PHE A 170 11.72 -6.83 -10.00
N LEU A 171 10.98 -7.92 -9.76
CA LEU A 171 10.17 -8.56 -10.81
C LEU A 171 9.13 -7.60 -11.40
N LEU A 172 8.42 -6.85 -10.56
CA LEU A 172 7.44 -5.86 -11.03
C LEU A 172 8.09 -4.69 -11.80
N ALA A 173 9.30 -4.29 -11.42
CA ALA A 173 10.06 -3.26 -12.14
C ALA A 173 10.49 -3.76 -13.53
N LEU A 174 10.93 -5.01 -13.65
CA LEU A 174 11.24 -5.64 -14.94
C LEU A 174 10.01 -5.76 -15.84
N VAL A 175 8.84 -6.09 -15.27
CA VAL A 175 7.57 -6.08 -16.01
C VAL A 175 7.22 -4.65 -16.47
N SER A 176 7.48 -3.65 -15.63
CA SER A 176 7.19 -2.25 -15.95
C SER A 176 8.04 -1.71 -17.11
N GLU A 177 9.30 -2.13 -17.20
CA GLU A 177 10.22 -1.79 -18.30
C GLU A 177 9.92 -2.60 -19.58
N GLY A 178 9.04 -3.60 -19.51
CA GLY A 178 8.73 -4.49 -20.64
C GLY A 178 9.79 -5.58 -20.87
N ILE A 179 10.73 -5.78 -19.93
CA ILE A 179 11.74 -6.84 -20.00
C ILE A 179 11.11 -8.21 -19.75
N LEU A 180 10.13 -8.26 -18.83
CA LEU A 180 9.30 -9.44 -18.61
C LEU A 180 7.92 -9.19 -19.23
N GLU A 181 7.53 -10.04 -20.16
CA GLU A 181 6.17 -10.05 -20.69
C GLU A 181 5.22 -10.60 -19.61
N ALA A 182 4.50 -9.71 -18.92
CA ALA A 182 3.31 -10.11 -18.21
C ALA A 182 2.19 -10.25 -19.26
N THR A 183 1.72 -11.49 -19.47
CA THR A 183 0.70 -11.75 -20.48
C THR A 183 -0.56 -10.92 -20.18
N THR A 184 -1.26 -10.47 -21.22
CA THR A 184 -2.48 -9.65 -21.11
C THR A 184 -3.55 -10.30 -20.21
N GLU A 185 -3.56 -11.64 -20.12
CA GLU A 185 -4.39 -12.43 -19.21
C GLU A 185 -4.02 -12.23 -17.72
N GLN A 186 -2.74 -12.11 -17.38
CA GLN A 186 -2.30 -11.91 -15.99
C GLN A 186 -2.66 -10.52 -15.47
N PHE A 187 -2.57 -9.49 -16.31
CA PHE A 187 -3.00 -8.13 -15.97
C PHE A 187 -4.51 -8.01 -15.80
N SER A 188 -5.28 -8.67 -16.67
CA SER A 188 -6.74 -8.67 -16.59
C SER A 188 -7.22 -9.42 -15.35
N LEU A 189 -6.60 -10.54 -14.98
CA LEU A 189 -6.88 -11.23 -13.71
C LEU A 189 -6.57 -10.36 -12.49
N PHE A 190 -5.46 -9.62 -12.50
CA PHE A 190 -5.12 -8.70 -11.41
C PHE A 190 -6.11 -7.53 -11.30
N GLY A 191 -6.51 -6.96 -12.44
CA GLY A 191 -7.54 -5.93 -12.52
C GLY A 191 -8.90 -6.42 -11.99
N ILE A 192 -9.29 -7.65 -12.34
CA ILE A 192 -10.53 -8.29 -11.84
C ILE A 192 -10.46 -8.52 -10.33
N ALA A 193 -9.34 -9.01 -9.81
CA ALA A 193 -9.16 -9.22 -8.37
C ALA A 193 -9.30 -7.92 -7.58
N ILE A 194 -8.78 -6.81 -8.11
CA ILE A 194 -8.88 -5.49 -7.49
C ILE A 194 -10.30 -4.94 -7.59
N ALA A 195 -10.96 -5.07 -8.74
CA ALA A 195 -12.37 -4.70 -8.87
C ALA A 195 -13.24 -5.49 -7.87
N ALA A 196 -13.00 -6.79 -7.69
CA ALA A 196 -13.70 -7.62 -6.72
C ALA A 196 -13.46 -7.16 -5.27
N LEU A 197 -12.22 -6.81 -4.91
CA LEU A 197 -11.87 -6.26 -3.60
C LEU A 197 -12.55 -4.91 -3.34
N LEU A 198 -12.55 -4.01 -4.32
CA LEU A 198 -13.23 -2.71 -4.23
C LEU A 198 -14.75 -2.90 -4.05
N ILE A 199 -15.36 -3.79 -4.84
CA ILE A 199 -16.78 -4.14 -4.71
C ILE A 199 -17.08 -4.71 -3.33
N TYR A 200 -16.26 -5.64 -2.84
CA TYR A 200 -16.40 -6.19 -1.50
C TYR A 200 -16.37 -5.10 -0.41
N PHE A 201 -15.41 -4.17 -0.49
CA PHE A 201 -15.29 -3.05 0.43
C PHE A 201 -16.51 -2.12 0.37
N VAL A 202 -16.99 -1.78 -0.82
CA VAL A 202 -18.19 -0.95 -1.03
C VAL A 202 -19.43 -1.62 -0.45
N VAL A 203 -19.61 -2.93 -0.68
CA VAL A 203 -20.73 -3.71 -0.14
C VAL A 203 -20.68 -3.78 1.38
N MET A 204 -19.50 -4.05 1.95
CA MET A 204 -19.32 -4.04 3.40
C MET A 204 -19.59 -2.67 4.02
N TRP A 205 -19.16 -1.60 3.37
CA TRP A 205 -19.41 -0.23 3.82
C TRP A 205 -20.90 0.11 3.82
N ARG A 206 -21.62 -0.27 2.75
CA ARG A 206 -23.09 -0.13 2.66
C ARG A 206 -23.82 -0.95 3.73
N LYS A 207 -23.43 -2.21 3.97
CA LYS A 207 -24.03 -3.05 5.03
C LYS A 207 -23.82 -2.44 6.43
N ARG A 208 -22.65 -1.85 6.69
CA ARG A 208 -22.35 -1.16 7.97
C ARG A 208 -23.18 0.13 8.14
N ARG A 209 -23.43 0.88 7.06
CA ARG A 209 -24.34 2.05 7.06
C ARG A 209 -25.79 1.65 7.32
N TRP A 210 -26.27 0.57 6.69
CA TRP A 210 -27.64 0.07 6.88
C TRP A 210 -27.92 -0.41 8.30
N LYS A 211 -27.00 -1.16 8.93
CA LYS A 211 -27.17 -1.57 10.33
C LYS A 211 -27.21 -0.39 11.30
N LYS A 212 -26.51 0.71 11.02
CA LYS A 212 -26.54 1.92 11.86
C LYS A 212 -27.85 2.71 11.74
N ASN A 213 -28.52 2.69 10.59
CA ASN A 213 -29.82 3.34 10.42
C ASN A 213 -30.98 2.52 11.02
N LYS A 214 -30.88 1.19 11.07
CA LYS A 214 -31.87 0.33 11.73
C LYS A 214 -31.80 0.33 13.27
N LEU A 215 -30.72 0.80 13.87
CA LEU A 215 -30.55 0.91 15.34
C LEU A 215 -30.93 2.31 15.88
N LYS A 216 -31.42 3.21 15.02
CA LYS A 216 -31.87 4.57 15.36
C LYS A 216 -33.38 4.77 15.13
N VAL A 217 -34.11 3.71 14.79
CA VAL A 217 -35.57 3.63 14.72
C VAL A 217 -35.98 2.60 15.77
#